data_AF-A0A8T0F6A1-F1
#
_entry.id   AF-A0A8T0F6A1-F1
#
_cell.length_a   1.000
_cell.length_b   1.000
_cell.length_c   1.000
_cell.angle_alpha   90.00
_cell.angle_beta   90.00
_cell.angle_gamma   90.00
#
_symmetry.space_group_name_H-M   'P 1'
#
loop_
_entity.id
_entity.type
_entity.pdbx_description
1 polymer ?
#
loop_
_entity_poly.entity_id
_entity_poly.type
_entity_poly.pdbx_seq_one_letter_code
_entity_poly.pdbx_strand_id
1 'polypeptide(L)'
;MMALPYITEGTGFRGVVYATEPTLHIGRQFMEELVTLIERTPKIRSASRWKQPQVLKNLPPPLSEALKPRSWKQVYSMKEVNSSLSKVQVVGFAQKLDVFGALKVSAVSSGYCLGSCNWILWTAHEKIGYISSSSTLTTHPKPMEHSPLKNFNALILTSLTQTPLANPDAMLGELCATVSLTVRNGGNVLIPCYPSGVTFDLFECLSSQLESTGNLTVPMFFLSPVAENSLAYSNILADWLTQSKQCKVYTPEEPFPHAHLVKGGRLKAFSSLKEESFSQEFRTPCVVFAGHPSLRFGDCVHFMELWGNNPNNVIIFTEPDFPHVEALAPYQPLAMKVVNLPIDTSLSFNQANKLIRELKPTHLLLPEQYIIPSPVYKHRPDQSLNVEADCNLIPFKRADIVKIPVKRRWEQMNMDSELAGTLMPIEVKPGTFVSTFTGQVLVKDNKFDLKEMPEESESKEKGIKENCYPKSYACDSLDIPLFIQKLNKEGITDAKVEERSSGFMIDLQSHDILIQVDDHSTHVICDGNSPIRSKLHDLLLESLNKI
;
A
#
# COMPACT_ATOMS: atom_id res chain seq x y z
N MET A 1 0.66 0.96 12.70
CA MET A 1 0.74 -0.23 13.60
C MET A 1 -0.01 -0.04 14.92
N MET A 2 -0.03 1.14 15.56
CA MET A 2 -0.61 1.33 16.91
C MET A 2 -2.07 0.89 17.10
N ALA A 3 -2.90 0.90 16.06
CA ALA A 3 -4.29 0.45 16.14
C ALA A 3 -4.48 -1.05 15.85
N LEU A 4 -3.43 -1.77 15.43
CA LEU A 4 -3.51 -3.15 14.96
C LEU A 4 -4.09 -4.11 16.00
N PRO A 5 -3.67 -4.08 17.30
CA PRO A 5 -4.24 -4.99 18.29
C PRO A 5 -5.76 -4.84 18.48
N TYR A 6 -6.30 -3.63 18.35
CA TYR A 6 -7.74 -3.42 18.43
C TYR A 6 -8.51 -4.05 17.26
N ILE A 7 -7.87 -4.16 16.10
CA ILE A 7 -8.46 -4.78 14.92
C ILE A 7 -8.35 -6.30 15.03
N THR A 8 -7.15 -6.81 15.25
CA THR A 8 -6.85 -8.25 15.22
C THR A 8 -7.47 -9.03 16.38
N GLU A 9 -7.59 -8.42 17.56
CA GLU A 9 -8.15 -9.07 18.75
C GLU A 9 -9.59 -8.62 19.03
N GLY A 10 -9.97 -7.41 18.62
CA GLY A 10 -11.27 -6.82 18.97
C GLY A 10 -12.40 -7.05 17.96
N THR A 11 -12.11 -7.46 16.72
CA THR A 11 -13.11 -7.50 15.62
C THR A 11 -13.41 -8.90 15.07
N GLY A 12 -12.68 -9.92 15.53
CA GLY A 12 -12.76 -11.29 14.96
C GLY A 12 -12.01 -11.45 13.64
N PHE A 13 -11.07 -10.56 13.33
CA PHE A 13 -10.22 -10.62 12.14
C PHE A 13 -9.41 -11.93 12.07
N ARG A 14 -9.52 -12.65 10.94
CA ARG A 14 -8.83 -13.92 10.65
C ARG A 14 -7.90 -13.86 9.44
N GLY A 15 -7.71 -12.68 8.88
CA GLY A 15 -6.85 -12.48 7.71
C GLY A 15 -5.37 -12.46 8.07
N VAL A 16 -4.53 -12.28 7.05
CA VAL A 16 -3.10 -12.04 7.18
C VAL A 16 -2.82 -10.55 7.14
N VAL A 17 -1.87 -10.08 7.94
CA VAL A 17 -1.41 -8.68 7.92
C VAL A 17 -0.05 -8.65 7.26
N TYR A 18 0.13 -7.82 6.23
CA TYR A 18 1.42 -7.65 5.56
C TYR A 18 2.11 -6.38 6.05
N ALA A 19 3.39 -6.47 6.41
CA ALA A 19 4.21 -5.32 6.80
C ALA A 19 5.67 -5.56 6.45
N THR A 20 6.44 -4.48 6.31
CA THR A 20 7.90 -4.59 6.18
C THR A 20 8.54 -4.97 7.52
N GLU A 21 9.72 -5.58 7.46
CA GLU A 21 10.44 -6.05 8.65
C GLU A 21 10.71 -4.93 9.66
N PRO A 22 11.27 -3.76 9.28
CA PRO A 22 11.52 -2.71 10.25
C PRO A 22 10.21 -2.15 10.83
N THR A 23 9.15 -2.05 10.03
CA THR A 23 7.84 -1.58 10.51
C THR A 23 7.26 -2.50 11.58
N LEU A 24 7.50 -3.82 11.48
CA LEU A 24 7.09 -4.79 12.49
C LEU A 24 7.87 -4.59 13.80
N HIS A 25 9.20 -4.50 13.73
CA HIS A 25 10.06 -4.36 14.92
C HIS A 25 9.92 -2.99 15.60
N ILE A 26 9.97 -1.90 14.84
CA ILE A 26 9.74 -0.55 15.35
C ILE A 26 8.31 -0.42 15.86
N GLY A 27 7.33 -0.94 15.11
CA GLY A 27 5.94 -0.97 15.56
C GLY A 27 5.77 -1.69 16.90
N ARG A 28 6.48 -2.81 17.12
CA ARG A 28 6.53 -3.49 18.42
C ARG A 28 7.09 -2.58 19.52
N GLN A 29 8.21 -1.91 19.27
CA GLN A 29 8.85 -1.02 20.24
C GLN A 29 7.94 0.14 20.66
N PHE A 30 7.27 0.79 19.72
CA PHE A 30 6.31 1.85 20.03
C PHE A 30 5.14 1.34 20.89
N MET A 31 4.63 0.14 20.57
CA MET A 31 3.55 -0.47 21.36
C MET A 31 4.03 -0.91 22.75
N GLU A 32 5.23 -1.46 22.85
CA GLU A 32 5.84 -1.89 24.11
C GLU A 32 6.14 -0.71 25.04
N GLU A 33 6.70 0.37 24.50
CA GLU A 33 6.90 1.62 25.24
C GLU A 33 5.55 2.17 25.72
N LEU A 34 4.55 2.28 24.83
CA LEU A 34 3.23 2.80 25.19
C LEU A 34 2.60 2.01 26.34
N VAL A 35 2.59 0.68 26.24
CA VAL A 35 1.99 -0.19 27.27
C VAL A 35 2.78 -0.07 28.57
N THR A 36 4.11 -0.19 28.51
CA THR A 36 4.98 -0.11 29.68
C THR A 36 4.83 1.21 30.43
N LEU A 37 4.85 2.33 29.72
CA LEU A 37 4.74 3.66 30.32
C LEU A 37 3.34 3.91 30.91
N ILE A 38 2.28 3.41 30.27
CA ILE A 38 0.92 3.56 30.79
C ILE A 38 0.67 2.65 32.00
N GLU A 39 1.22 1.44 32.01
CA GLU A 39 1.10 0.51 33.14
C GLU A 39 1.86 0.98 34.39
N ARG A 40 2.93 1.79 34.22
CA ARG A 40 3.59 2.48 35.34
C ARG A 40 2.67 3.47 36.07
N THR A 41 1.64 3.98 35.41
CA THR A 41 0.72 4.99 35.96
C THR A 41 -0.44 4.34 36.72
N PRO A 42 -0.76 4.76 37.97
CA PRO A 42 -1.83 4.14 38.75
C PRO A 42 -3.22 4.37 38.13
N LYS A 43 -3.95 3.28 37.84
CA LYS A 43 -5.27 3.27 37.17
C LYS A 43 -6.44 3.43 38.16
N ILE A 44 -6.37 4.42 39.05
CA ILE A 44 -7.29 4.51 40.22
C ILE A 44 -8.75 4.72 39.81
N ARG A 45 -9.01 5.48 38.72
CA ARG A 45 -10.37 5.77 38.23
C ARG A 45 -10.43 5.79 36.70
N SER A 46 -11.45 5.15 36.13
CA SER A 46 -11.75 5.22 34.70
C SER A 46 -12.84 6.25 34.43
N ALA A 47 -12.49 7.31 33.69
CA ALA A 47 -13.44 8.34 33.29
C ALA A 47 -14.25 7.89 32.06
N SER A 48 -15.44 7.31 32.28
CA SER A 48 -16.33 6.84 31.21
C SER A 48 -17.59 7.70 31.02
N ARG A 49 -18.02 8.43 32.06
CA ARG A 49 -19.27 9.21 32.05
C ARG A 49 -19.28 10.35 31.04
N TRP A 50 -18.13 10.98 30.78
CA TRP A 50 -18.01 12.08 29.82
C TRP A 50 -18.35 11.67 28.37
N LYS A 51 -18.28 10.36 28.05
CA LYS A 51 -18.65 9.81 26.74
C LYS A 51 -20.17 9.77 26.51
N GLN A 52 -20.99 10.17 27.48
CA GLN A 52 -22.44 10.26 27.33
C GLN A 52 -22.80 11.49 26.46
N PRO A 53 -23.69 11.37 25.46
CA PRO A 53 -24.04 12.46 24.56
C PRO A 53 -24.51 13.74 25.26
N GLN A 54 -25.19 13.60 26.40
CA GLN A 54 -25.66 14.73 27.21
C GLN A 54 -24.50 15.51 27.84
N VAL A 55 -23.43 14.82 28.24
CA VAL A 55 -22.24 15.45 28.84
C VAL A 55 -21.33 15.98 27.74
N LEU A 56 -21.10 15.20 26.68
CA LEU A 56 -20.19 15.51 25.59
C LEU A 56 -20.46 16.87 24.94
N LYS A 57 -21.74 17.21 24.71
CA LYS A 57 -22.16 18.49 24.13
C LYS A 57 -21.78 19.71 24.98
N ASN A 58 -21.60 19.52 26.29
CA ASN A 58 -21.29 20.58 27.24
C ASN A 58 -19.79 20.68 27.55
N LEU A 59 -18.95 19.80 27.00
CA LEU A 59 -17.51 19.85 27.20
C LEU A 59 -16.87 20.90 26.26
N PRO A 60 -15.73 21.48 26.65
CA PRO A 60 -14.97 22.32 25.74
C PRO A 60 -14.36 21.51 24.59
N PRO A 61 -14.06 22.14 23.44
CA PRO A 61 -13.19 21.56 22.43
C PRO A 61 -11.82 21.17 23.04
N PRO A 62 -11.18 20.09 22.57
CA PRO A 62 -11.58 19.23 21.45
C PRO A 62 -12.56 18.12 21.82
N LEU A 63 -12.96 18.00 23.10
CA LEU A 63 -13.79 16.88 23.56
C LEU A 63 -15.22 16.94 23.02
N SER A 64 -15.82 18.13 22.89
CA SER A 64 -17.15 18.28 22.27
C SER A 64 -17.22 17.82 20.82
N GLU A 65 -16.09 17.90 20.12
CA GLU A 65 -15.94 17.54 18.70
C GLU A 65 -15.46 16.10 18.50
N ALA A 66 -15.30 15.34 19.59
CA ALA A 66 -14.79 13.97 19.55
C ALA A 66 -15.71 13.05 18.72
N LEU A 67 -15.13 12.38 17.73
CA LEU A 67 -15.84 11.41 16.89
C LEU A 67 -16.02 10.07 17.61
N LYS A 68 -17.29 9.66 17.79
CA LYS A 68 -17.71 8.37 18.37
C LYS A 68 -16.93 8.00 19.65
N PRO A 69 -16.89 8.83 20.71
CA PRO A 69 -16.07 8.59 21.91
C PRO A 69 -16.41 7.31 22.67
N ARG A 70 -17.65 6.81 22.51
CA ARG A 70 -18.09 5.50 23.04
C ARG A 70 -17.34 4.31 22.43
N SER A 71 -16.83 4.45 21.21
CA SER A 71 -16.02 3.41 20.55
C SER A 71 -14.56 3.38 21.02
N TRP A 72 -14.10 4.43 21.72
CA TRP A 72 -12.72 4.54 22.16
C TRP A 72 -12.42 3.50 23.23
N LYS A 73 -11.35 2.72 23.02
CA LYS A 73 -10.88 1.67 23.91
C LYS A 73 -9.74 2.20 24.79
N GLN A 74 -9.52 1.53 25.92
CA GLN A 74 -8.29 1.71 26.69
C GLN A 74 -7.14 1.00 25.97
N VAL A 75 -5.91 1.38 26.34
CA VAL A 75 -4.70 0.76 25.79
C VAL A 75 -4.70 -0.75 26.04
N TYR A 76 -4.34 -1.50 25.01
CA TYR A 76 -4.19 -2.95 25.02
C TYR A 76 -3.05 -3.41 25.95
N SER A 77 -3.04 -4.69 26.26
CA SER A 77 -1.99 -5.36 27.03
C SER A 77 -0.84 -5.84 26.14
N MET A 78 0.33 -6.12 26.75
CA MET A 78 1.45 -6.75 26.03
C MET A 78 1.09 -8.11 25.43
N LYS A 79 0.15 -8.85 26.04
CA LYS A 79 -0.35 -10.11 25.49
C LYS A 79 -1.07 -9.90 24.15
N GLU A 80 -1.92 -8.88 24.07
CA GLU A 80 -2.62 -8.53 22.84
C GLU A 80 -1.66 -7.99 21.78
N VAL A 81 -0.63 -7.23 22.17
CA VAL A 81 0.45 -6.80 21.25
C VAL A 81 1.11 -8.03 20.63
N ASN A 82 1.58 -8.97 21.46
CA ASN A 82 2.31 -10.16 20.97
C ASN A 82 1.42 -11.05 20.08
N SER A 83 0.17 -11.30 20.50
CA SER A 83 -0.81 -12.03 19.69
C SER A 83 -1.07 -11.34 18.35
N SER A 84 -1.29 -10.03 18.36
CA SER A 84 -1.54 -9.26 17.15
C SER A 84 -0.36 -9.30 16.18
N LEU A 85 0.87 -9.20 16.70
CA LEU A 85 2.07 -9.19 15.88
C LEU A 85 2.41 -10.57 15.29
N SER A 86 2.03 -11.66 15.95
CA SER A 86 2.20 -13.01 15.38
C SER A 86 1.38 -13.26 14.11
N LYS A 87 0.37 -12.44 13.83
CA LYS A 87 -0.47 -12.49 12.60
C LYS A 87 0.15 -11.72 11.44
N VAL A 88 1.31 -11.08 11.65
CA VAL A 88 2.00 -10.27 10.64
C VAL A 88 2.96 -11.13 9.84
N GLN A 89 2.78 -11.12 8.52
CA GLN A 89 3.74 -11.67 7.57
C GLN A 89 4.65 -10.55 7.07
N VAL A 90 5.95 -10.78 7.20
CA VAL A 90 6.99 -9.85 6.77
C VAL A 90 7.12 -9.85 5.24
N VAL A 91 7.29 -8.66 4.67
CA VAL A 91 7.43 -8.43 3.23
C VAL A 91 8.65 -7.56 2.95
N GLY A 92 9.52 -8.02 2.07
CA GLY A 92 10.65 -7.24 1.58
C GLY A 92 10.24 -6.19 0.55
N PHE A 93 11.08 -5.18 0.33
CA PHE A 93 10.89 -4.25 -0.77
C PHE A 93 10.91 -4.97 -2.13
N ALA A 94 10.03 -4.54 -3.04
CA ALA A 94 9.84 -5.10 -4.38
C ALA A 94 9.43 -6.59 -4.43
N GLN A 95 9.21 -7.24 -3.28
CA GLN A 95 8.64 -8.58 -3.22
C GLN A 95 7.21 -8.53 -3.78
N LYS A 96 6.90 -9.43 -4.72
CA LYS A 96 5.56 -9.55 -5.31
C LYS A 96 4.81 -10.66 -4.60
N LEU A 97 3.73 -10.31 -3.92
CA LEU A 97 2.86 -11.24 -3.21
C LEU A 97 1.58 -11.47 -4.00
N ASP A 98 1.15 -12.72 -4.10
CA ASP A 98 -0.14 -13.11 -4.67
C ASP A 98 -1.15 -13.25 -3.52
N VAL A 99 -2.15 -12.37 -3.48
CA VAL A 99 -3.18 -12.36 -2.45
C VAL A 99 -4.36 -13.19 -2.95
N PHE A 100 -4.32 -14.49 -2.66
CA PHE A 100 -5.37 -15.46 -3.00
C PHE A 100 -5.78 -15.46 -4.47
N GLY A 101 -4.84 -15.24 -5.40
CA GLY A 101 -5.10 -15.13 -6.84
C GLY A 101 -5.90 -13.90 -7.27
N ALA A 102 -6.39 -13.11 -6.32
CA ALA A 102 -7.30 -12.00 -6.60
C ALA A 102 -6.55 -10.76 -7.09
N LEU A 103 -5.40 -10.47 -6.48
CA LEU A 103 -4.55 -9.33 -6.82
C LEU A 103 -3.12 -9.58 -6.34
N LYS A 104 -2.17 -8.87 -6.96
CA LYS A 104 -0.77 -8.84 -6.56
C LYS A 104 -0.48 -7.59 -5.75
N VAL A 105 0.38 -7.72 -4.74
CA VAL A 105 0.81 -6.63 -3.87
C VAL A 105 2.33 -6.55 -3.82
N SER A 106 2.87 -5.33 -3.74
CA SER A 106 4.28 -5.09 -3.45
C SER A 106 4.46 -3.82 -2.64
N ALA A 107 5.47 -3.83 -1.77
CA ALA A 107 5.90 -2.66 -1.00
C ALA A 107 7.14 -2.05 -1.65
N VAL A 108 7.16 -0.73 -1.81
CA VAL A 108 8.33 0.02 -2.31
C VAL A 108 8.71 1.09 -1.29
N SER A 109 9.98 1.48 -1.24
CA SER A 109 10.43 2.45 -0.24
C SER A 109 9.71 3.79 -0.38
N SER A 110 9.28 4.37 0.74
CA SER A 110 8.69 5.72 0.79
C SER A 110 9.70 6.81 1.18
N GLY A 111 10.90 6.44 1.65
CA GLY A 111 11.96 7.39 2.03
C GLY A 111 11.71 8.17 3.33
N TYR A 112 10.64 7.90 4.06
CA TYR A 112 10.25 8.70 5.24
C TYR A 112 10.91 8.22 6.55
N CYS A 113 10.82 6.93 6.85
CA CYS A 113 11.35 6.31 8.07
C CYS A 113 11.86 4.90 7.75
N LEU A 114 12.60 4.30 8.68
CA LEU A 114 13.10 2.93 8.51
C LEU A 114 11.94 1.94 8.27
N GLY A 115 11.93 1.29 7.11
CA GLY A 115 10.88 0.36 6.69
C GLY A 115 9.59 0.99 6.17
N SER A 116 9.47 2.32 6.15
CA SER A 116 8.28 2.98 5.60
C SER A 116 8.11 2.67 4.11
N CYS A 117 6.89 2.39 3.69
CA CYS A 117 6.63 1.91 2.34
C CYS A 117 5.36 2.49 1.72
N ASN A 118 5.38 2.56 0.39
CA ASN A 118 4.21 2.79 -0.44
C ASN A 118 3.75 1.44 -1.00
N TRP A 119 2.46 1.18 -0.91
CA TRP A 119 1.88 -0.09 -1.35
C TRP A 119 1.35 0.03 -2.77
N ILE A 120 1.68 -0.97 -3.59
CA ILE A 120 1.22 -1.09 -4.96
C ILE A 120 0.36 -2.34 -5.01
N LEU A 121 -0.89 -2.18 -5.44
CA LEU A 121 -1.84 -3.27 -5.63
C LEU A 121 -2.21 -3.32 -7.10
N TRP A 122 -2.13 -4.49 -7.73
CA TRP A 122 -2.48 -4.59 -9.15
C TRP A 122 -3.07 -5.95 -9.53
N THR A 123 -3.93 -5.93 -10.53
CA THR A 123 -4.43 -7.08 -11.29
C THR A 123 -3.73 -7.11 -12.65
N ALA A 124 -4.22 -7.89 -13.60
CA ALA A 124 -3.72 -7.86 -14.98
C ALA A 124 -3.98 -6.52 -15.69
N HIS A 125 -5.04 -5.80 -15.31
CA HIS A 125 -5.52 -4.62 -16.05
C HIS A 125 -5.61 -3.36 -15.21
N GLU A 126 -5.71 -3.49 -13.89
CA GLU A 126 -5.88 -2.36 -12.98
C GLU A 126 -4.73 -2.27 -11.98
N LYS A 127 -4.32 -1.04 -11.69
CA LYS A 127 -3.22 -0.70 -10.78
C LYS A 127 -3.64 0.39 -9.82
N ILE A 128 -3.54 0.11 -8.53
CA ILE A 128 -3.87 1.01 -7.42
C ILE A 128 -2.62 1.27 -6.60
N GLY A 129 -2.38 2.54 -6.26
CA GLY A 129 -1.27 2.96 -5.41
C GLY A 129 -1.78 3.53 -4.10
N TYR A 130 -1.11 3.19 -3.00
CA TYR A 130 -1.31 3.81 -1.69
C TYR A 130 0.01 4.44 -1.25
N ILE A 131 0.08 5.77 -1.36
CA ILE A 131 1.19 6.57 -0.89
C ILE A 131 0.90 6.97 0.56
N SER A 132 1.68 6.38 1.46
CA SER A 132 1.67 6.67 2.89
C SER A 132 2.64 7.82 3.19
N SER A 133 3.04 8.00 4.46
CA SER A 133 4.10 8.94 4.82
C SER A 133 5.35 8.70 3.98
N SER A 134 5.65 9.66 3.12
CA SER A 134 6.72 9.62 2.14
C SER A 134 7.58 10.87 2.29
N SER A 135 8.84 10.77 1.86
CA SER A 135 9.77 11.90 1.83
C SER A 135 10.60 11.86 0.56
N THR A 136 10.86 13.04 -0.01
CA THR A 136 11.85 13.24 -1.06
C THR A 136 13.17 13.79 -0.52
N LEU A 137 13.26 14.03 0.79
CA LEU A 137 14.49 14.43 1.45
C LEU A 137 15.37 13.20 1.69
N THR A 138 16.68 13.40 1.70
CA THR A 138 17.65 12.33 1.96
C THR A 138 18.06 12.34 3.43
N THR A 139 17.39 11.57 4.26
CA THR A 139 17.80 11.29 5.66
C THR A 139 18.47 9.91 5.75
N HIS A 140 18.30 9.16 6.83
CA HIS A 140 18.86 7.82 6.98
C HIS A 140 18.20 6.65 6.21
N PRO A 141 16.88 6.61 5.90
CA PRO A 141 16.24 5.46 5.28
C PRO A 141 16.52 5.40 3.76
N LYS A 142 16.28 4.23 3.15
CA LYS A 142 16.38 4.05 1.69
C LYS A 142 15.50 5.08 0.96
N PRO A 143 16.02 5.84 -0.02
CA PRO A 143 15.24 6.86 -0.74
C PRO A 143 13.96 6.30 -1.38
N MET A 144 12.99 7.18 -1.63
CA MET A 144 11.72 6.82 -2.27
C MET A 144 11.95 6.33 -3.71
N GLU A 145 11.28 5.24 -4.10
CA GLU A 145 11.36 4.69 -5.46
C GLU A 145 10.23 5.23 -6.35
N HIS A 146 10.58 5.96 -7.41
CA HIS A 146 9.62 6.63 -8.29
C HIS A 146 9.13 5.75 -9.46
N SER A 147 10.00 4.91 -10.02
CA SER A 147 9.68 4.11 -11.22
C SER A 147 8.47 3.17 -11.07
N PRO A 148 8.28 2.44 -9.94
CA PRO A 148 7.13 1.54 -9.82
C PRO A 148 5.82 2.29 -9.56
N LEU A 149 5.87 3.58 -9.20
CA LEU A 149 4.73 4.40 -8.81
C LEU A 149 4.04 5.12 -9.99
N LYS A 150 4.43 4.85 -11.24
CA LYS A 150 3.85 5.51 -12.42
C LYS A 150 2.55 4.85 -12.89
N ASN A 151 1.69 5.66 -13.50
CA ASN A 151 0.49 5.29 -14.24
C ASN A 151 -0.52 4.46 -13.44
N PHE A 152 -0.92 4.97 -12.27
CA PHE A 152 -1.98 4.34 -11.47
C PHE A 152 -3.37 4.64 -12.03
N ASN A 153 -4.26 3.63 -12.05
CA ASN A 153 -5.68 3.88 -12.29
C ASN A 153 -6.30 4.65 -11.12
N ALA A 154 -5.91 4.30 -9.89
CA ALA A 154 -6.28 5.08 -8.70
C ALA A 154 -5.08 5.22 -7.76
N LEU A 155 -4.82 6.45 -7.32
CA LEU A 155 -3.77 6.77 -6.37
C LEU A 155 -4.41 7.36 -5.11
N ILE A 156 -4.11 6.78 -3.96
CA ILE A 156 -4.48 7.32 -2.65
C ILE A 156 -3.23 7.98 -2.08
N LEU A 157 -3.28 9.28 -1.85
CA LEU A 157 -2.20 10.04 -1.24
C LEU A 157 -2.63 10.57 0.12
N THR A 158 -1.86 10.25 1.14
CA THR A 158 -2.11 10.63 2.53
C THR A 158 -0.85 11.14 3.20
N SER A 159 -0.96 11.67 4.43
CA SER A 159 0.17 12.04 5.28
C SER A 159 1.13 13.07 4.68
N LEU A 160 0.58 14.15 4.12
CA LEU A 160 1.37 15.35 3.82
C LEU A 160 1.78 16.06 5.12
N THR A 161 2.79 16.93 5.01
CA THR A 161 3.32 17.69 6.14
C THR A 161 2.24 18.44 6.92
N GLN A 162 2.36 18.42 8.25
CA GLN A 162 1.49 19.18 9.16
C GLN A 162 2.02 20.60 9.41
N THR A 163 3.30 20.85 9.11
CA THR A 163 3.99 22.11 9.35
C THR A 163 4.61 22.65 8.05
N PRO A 164 3.81 22.99 7.03
CA PRO A 164 4.29 23.29 5.67
C PRO A 164 5.15 24.55 5.56
N LEU A 165 5.15 25.42 6.58
CA LEU A 165 6.03 26.59 6.63
C LEU A 165 7.39 26.31 7.27
N ALA A 166 7.51 25.22 8.03
CA ALA A 166 8.74 24.87 8.71
C ALA A 166 9.64 24.11 7.74
N ASN A 167 10.83 24.67 7.47
CA ASN A 167 11.86 23.96 6.72
C ASN A 167 12.63 23.05 7.70
N PRO A 168 12.68 21.72 7.49
CA PRO A 168 13.30 20.79 8.43
C PRO A 168 14.78 21.09 8.73
N ASP A 169 15.56 21.48 7.71
CA ASP A 169 16.99 21.81 7.89
C ASP A 169 17.18 23.08 8.73
N ALA A 170 16.34 24.09 8.50
CA ALA A 170 16.37 25.32 9.28
C ALA A 170 15.96 25.06 10.75
N MET A 171 14.92 24.26 10.97
CA MET A 171 14.47 23.88 12.32
C MET A 171 15.55 23.07 13.05
N LEU A 172 16.23 22.16 12.36
CA LEU A 172 17.34 21.39 12.91
C LEU A 172 18.55 22.29 13.27
N GLY A 173 18.86 23.27 12.43
CA GLY A 173 19.89 24.27 12.71
C GLY A 173 19.58 25.12 13.94
N GLU A 174 18.34 25.60 14.06
CA GLU A 174 17.87 26.36 15.22
C GLU A 174 17.86 25.50 16.50
N LEU A 175 17.52 24.22 16.38
CA LEU A 175 17.57 23.27 17.48
C LEU A 175 19.00 23.14 18.01
N CYS A 176 19.98 22.93 17.12
CA CYS A 176 21.38 22.79 17.50
C CYS A 176 21.94 24.06 18.15
N ALA A 177 21.59 25.23 17.61
CA ALA A 177 21.98 26.53 18.17
C ALA A 177 21.38 26.75 19.57
N THR A 178 20.10 26.41 19.74
CA THR A 178 19.38 26.52 21.01
C THR A 178 20.00 25.59 22.06
N VAL A 179 20.25 24.33 21.72
CA VAL A 179 20.89 23.36 22.61
C VAL A 179 22.26 23.85 23.07
N SER A 180 23.10 24.28 22.13
CA SER A 180 24.46 24.75 22.41
C SER A 180 24.47 25.96 23.34
N LEU A 181 23.56 26.93 23.12
CA LEU A 181 23.43 28.11 23.96
C LEU A 181 22.95 27.77 25.38
N THR A 182 21.93 26.93 25.51
CA THR A 182 21.35 26.53 26.80
C THR A 182 22.39 25.83 27.67
N VAL A 183 23.10 24.85 27.08
CA VAL A 183 24.12 24.08 27.78
C VAL A 183 25.30 24.95 28.19
N ARG A 184 25.75 25.87 27.32
CA ARG A 184 26.80 26.85 27.65
C ARG A 184 26.43 27.73 28.84
N ASN A 185 25.15 28.03 29.02
CA ASN A 185 24.63 28.80 30.16
C ASN A 185 24.40 27.94 31.42
N GLY A 186 24.78 26.65 31.40
CA GLY A 186 24.59 25.72 32.52
C GLY A 186 23.15 25.19 32.66
N GLY A 187 22.31 25.40 31.65
CA GLY A 187 20.94 24.89 31.60
C GLY A 187 20.85 23.46 31.04
N ASN A 188 19.76 22.77 31.38
CA ASN A 188 19.44 21.45 30.80
C ASN A 188 18.46 21.58 29.64
N VAL A 189 18.53 20.64 28.71
CA VAL A 189 17.61 20.57 27.57
C VAL A 189 16.79 19.29 27.65
N LEU A 190 15.46 19.43 27.59
CA LEU A 190 14.51 18.32 27.45
C LEU A 190 13.95 18.29 26.03
N ILE A 191 14.05 17.14 25.35
CA ILE A 191 13.48 16.89 24.03
C ILE A 191 12.49 15.72 24.17
N PRO A 192 11.18 15.99 24.26
CA PRO A 192 10.15 14.96 24.20
C PRO A 192 10.07 14.39 22.78
N CYS A 193 10.45 13.13 22.60
CA CYS A 193 10.54 12.52 21.27
C CYS A 193 10.04 11.07 21.27
N TYR A 194 9.78 10.54 20.08
CA TYR A 194 9.58 9.11 19.89
C TYR A 194 10.89 8.31 20.07
N PRO A 195 10.80 6.99 20.37
CA PRO A 195 11.99 6.18 20.64
C PRO A 195 12.76 5.77 19.38
N SER A 196 12.23 6.03 18.18
CA SER A 196 12.87 5.71 16.89
C SER A 196 12.38 6.68 15.83
N GLY A 197 13.11 6.78 14.71
CA GLY A 197 12.78 7.65 13.58
C GLY A 197 13.74 8.83 13.49
N VAL A 198 13.20 10.05 13.40
CA VAL A 198 13.98 11.30 13.28
C VAL A 198 14.96 11.49 14.44
N THR A 199 14.69 10.90 15.60
CA THR A 199 15.58 10.89 16.77
C THR A 199 17.01 10.42 16.42
N PHE A 200 17.19 9.50 15.48
CA PHE A 200 18.52 9.06 15.06
C PHE A 200 19.30 10.17 14.35
N ASP A 201 18.62 10.93 13.48
CA ASP A 201 19.20 12.07 12.79
C ASP A 201 19.52 13.21 13.78
N LEU A 202 18.70 13.36 14.84
CA LEU A 202 18.95 14.31 15.92
C LEU A 202 20.24 13.99 16.68
N PHE A 203 20.48 12.72 17.05
CA PHE A 203 21.72 12.33 17.73
C PHE A 203 22.95 12.68 16.89
N GLU A 204 22.91 12.37 15.59
CA GLU A 204 24.01 12.61 14.64
C GLU A 204 24.29 14.11 14.45
N CYS A 205 23.24 14.92 14.28
CA CYS A 205 23.40 16.36 14.09
C CYS A 205 23.87 17.07 15.37
N LEU A 206 23.25 16.74 16.51
CA LEU A 206 23.58 17.36 17.79
C LEU A 206 24.97 17.00 18.29
N SER A 207 25.41 15.74 18.14
CA SER A 207 26.76 15.36 18.57
C SER A 207 27.82 16.14 17.82
N SER A 208 27.65 16.29 16.50
CA SER A 208 28.55 17.04 15.63
C SER A 208 28.61 18.52 15.99
N GLN A 209 27.48 19.12 16.36
CA GLN A 209 27.41 20.53 16.78
C GLN A 209 27.97 20.78 18.19
N LEU A 210 27.76 19.84 19.12
CA LEU A 210 28.38 19.93 20.44
C LEU A 210 29.91 19.76 20.36
N GLU A 211 30.40 18.94 19.42
CA GLU A 211 31.83 18.80 19.11
C GLU A 211 32.42 20.11 18.58
N SER A 212 31.76 20.72 17.57
CA SER A 212 32.25 21.97 16.95
C SER A 212 32.27 23.16 17.91
N THR A 213 31.34 23.19 18.87
CA THR A 213 31.21 24.27 19.87
C THR A 213 32.06 24.04 21.14
N GLY A 214 32.82 22.94 21.21
CA GLY A 214 33.69 22.62 22.35
C GLY A 214 32.95 22.04 23.57
N ASN A 215 31.70 21.64 23.43
CA ASN A 215 30.83 21.10 24.48
C ASN A 215 30.88 19.55 24.54
N LEU A 216 32.08 18.98 24.42
CA LEU A 216 32.29 17.52 24.34
C LEU A 216 31.88 16.76 25.60
N THR A 217 31.95 17.41 26.76
CA THR A 217 31.73 16.82 28.09
C THR A 217 30.25 16.68 28.45
N VAL A 218 29.36 17.27 27.67
CA VAL A 218 27.93 17.34 27.96
C VAL A 218 27.29 15.99 27.62
N PRO A 219 26.72 15.27 28.60
CA PRO A 219 26.11 13.97 28.35
C PRO A 219 24.75 14.13 27.65
N MET A 220 24.47 13.20 26.74
CA MET A 220 23.16 12.99 26.15
C MET A 220 22.54 11.73 26.75
N PHE A 221 21.34 11.85 27.29
CA PHE A 221 20.60 10.73 27.85
C PHE A 221 19.40 10.40 26.98
N PHE A 222 19.20 9.11 26.68
CA PHE A 222 18.05 8.62 25.93
C PHE A 222 17.21 7.69 26.80
N LEU A 223 16.06 8.18 27.24
CA LEU A 223 15.18 7.54 28.21
C LEU A 223 13.95 6.96 27.54
N SER A 224 13.93 5.63 27.42
CA SER A 224 12.80 4.85 26.96
C SER A 224 12.97 3.39 27.38
N PRO A 225 11.90 2.67 27.78
CA PRO A 225 11.97 1.23 28.06
C PRO A 225 12.57 0.40 26.92
N VAL A 226 12.51 0.93 25.68
CA VAL A 226 13.00 0.27 24.47
C VAL A 226 14.23 0.98 23.85
N ALA A 227 14.88 1.89 24.58
CA ALA A 227 15.97 2.73 24.08
C ALA A 227 17.14 1.92 23.50
N GLU A 228 17.69 0.98 24.27
CA GLU A 228 18.81 0.14 23.84
C GLU A 228 18.44 -0.72 22.63
N ASN A 229 17.24 -1.33 22.67
CA ASN A 229 16.73 -2.12 21.56
C ASN A 229 16.60 -1.26 20.30
N SER A 230 16.03 -0.05 20.40
CA SER A 230 15.88 0.87 19.27
C SER A 230 17.22 1.19 18.60
N LEU A 231 18.24 1.52 19.40
CA LEU A 231 19.59 1.78 18.90
C LEU A 231 20.20 0.54 18.25
N ALA A 232 20.06 -0.65 18.84
CA ALA A 232 20.57 -1.89 18.27
C ALA A 232 19.90 -2.25 16.94
N TYR A 233 18.57 -2.19 16.86
CA TYR A 233 17.82 -2.49 15.64
C TYR A 233 18.15 -1.54 14.49
N SER A 234 18.43 -0.26 14.78
CA SER A 234 18.87 0.69 13.75
C SER A 234 20.16 0.26 13.04
N ASN A 235 21.07 -0.42 13.74
CA ASN A 235 22.33 -0.91 13.15
C ASN A 235 22.15 -2.26 12.43
N ILE A 236 21.23 -3.11 12.90
CA ILE A 236 20.99 -4.43 12.30
C ILE A 236 20.27 -4.30 10.94
N LEU A 237 19.34 -3.36 10.80
CA LEU A 237 18.47 -3.23 9.63
C LEU A 237 19.11 -2.37 8.51
N ALA A 238 20.40 -2.58 8.25
CA ALA A 238 21.17 -1.74 7.33
C ALA A 238 20.67 -1.78 5.88
N ASP A 239 20.12 -2.90 5.42
CA ASP A 239 19.55 -3.07 4.07
C ASP A 239 18.43 -2.09 3.74
N TRP A 240 17.82 -1.50 4.77
CA TRP A 240 16.72 -0.54 4.68
C TRP A 240 17.18 0.92 4.72
N LEU A 241 18.49 1.17 4.77
CA LEU A 241 19.10 2.50 4.84
C LEU A 241 19.51 3.02 3.46
N THR A 242 20.04 4.25 3.42
CA THR A 242 20.68 4.80 2.22
C THR A 242 21.91 3.99 1.80
N GLN A 243 22.26 4.05 0.51
CA GLN A 243 23.45 3.39 -0.03
C GLN A 243 24.74 3.79 0.72
N SER A 244 24.86 5.06 1.12
CA SER A 244 26.02 5.54 1.89
C SER A 244 26.16 4.83 3.24
N LYS A 245 25.06 4.66 3.99
CA LYS A 245 25.06 3.94 5.26
C LYS A 245 25.22 2.43 5.06
N GLN A 246 24.63 1.85 4.01
CA GLN A 246 24.85 0.45 3.64
C GLN A 246 26.32 0.15 3.35
N CYS A 247 27.02 1.06 2.66
CA CYS A 247 28.42 0.88 2.31
C CYS A 247 29.33 0.71 3.54
N LYS A 248 29.01 1.36 4.67
CA LYS A 248 29.77 1.26 5.93
C LYS A 248 29.77 -0.15 6.52
N VAL A 249 28.67 -0.88 6.34
CA VAL A 249 28.55 -2.25 6.86
C VAL A 249 29.50 -3.22 6.14
N TYR A 250 29.85 -2.94 4.88
CA TYR A 250 30.87 -3.72 4.17
C TYR A 250 32.30 -3.46 4.69
N THR A 251 32.55 -2.35 5.38
CA THR A 251 33.84 -1.98 5.99
C THR A 251 33.87 -2.20 7.51
N PRO A 252 33.19 -3.24 8.01
CA PRO A 252 32.81 -3.43 9.42
C PRO A 252 32.51 -2.18 10.26
N GLU A 253 31.97 -1.13 9.66
CA GLU A 253 31.59 0.10 10.36
C GLU A 253 30.08 0.14 10.62
N GLU A 254 29.71 0.70 11.77
CA GLU A 254 28.31 0.89 12.14
C GLU A 254 27.67 1.95 11.22
N PRO A 255 26.46 1.72 10.69
CA PRO A 255 25.83 2.64 9.74
C PRO A 255 25.46 3.99 10.38
N PHE A 256 25.21 4.01 11.68
CA PHE A 256 24.87 5.21 12.43
C PHE A 256 26.00 5.66 13.38
N PRO A 257 26.34 6.97 13.40
CA PRO A 257 27.35 7.50 14.32
C PRO A 257 27.00 7.35 15.81
N HIS A 258 25.70 7.26 16.15
CA HIS A 258 25.28 7.09 17.55
C HIS A 258 25.84 5.82 18.18
N ALA A 259 26.19 4.79 17.40
CA ALA A 259 26.85 3.59 17.91
C ALA A 259 28.21 3.93 18.55
N HIS A 260 28.96 4.86 17.96
CA HIS A 260 30.21 5.34 18.54
C HIS A 260 29.97 6.22 19.77
N LEU A 261 28.92 7.06 19.76
CA LEU A 261 28.54 7.87 20.91
C LEU A 261 28.16 7.03 22.13
N VAL A 262 27.49 5.90 21.91
CA VAL A 262 27.15 4.92 22.96
C VAL A 262 28.41 4.24 23.48
N LYS A 263 29.26 3.70 22.60
CA LYS A 263 30.53 3.06 22.99
C LYS A 263 31.46 4.04 23.73
N GLY A 264 31.46 5.31 23.36
CA GLY A 264 32.23 6.38 24.01
C GLY A 264 31.57 6.99 25.24
N GLY A 265 30.37 6.53 25.65
CA GLY A 265 29.67 7.01 26.84
C GLY A 265 29.13 8.44 26.74
N ARG A 266 29.04 9.02 25.54
CA ARG A 266 28.44 10.37 25.34
C ARG A 266 26.93 10.32 25.15
N LEU A 267 26.43 9.26 24.51
CA LEU A 267 25.00 8.96 24.44
C LEU A 267 24.71 7.74 25.31
N LYS A 268 23.88 7.91 26.34
CA LYS A 268 23.60 6.86 27.32
C LYS A 268 22.13 6.53 27.31
N ALA A 269 21.81 5.29 26.93
CA ALA A 269 20.44 4.79 26.89
C ALA A 269 20.07 4.20 28.26
N PHE A 270 18.86 4.50 28.72
CA PHE A 270 18.34 3.99 29.99
C PHE A 270 16.86 3.63 29.84
N SER A 271 16.45 2.58 30.54
CA SER A 271 15.08 2.05 30.48
C SER A 271 14.07 2.87 31.29
N SER A 272 14.56 3.54 32.32
CA SER A 272 13.76 4.38 33.22
C SER A 272 14.64 5.28 34.08
N LEU A 273 14.07 6.38 34.57
CA LEU A 273 14.63 7.18 35.67
C LEU A 273 14.90 6.41 36.97
N LYS A 274 14.23 5.28 37.19
CA LYS A 274 14.40 4.45 38.40
C LYS A 274 15.66 3.60 38.38
N GLU A 275 16.36 3.55 37.25
CA GLU A 275 17.58 2.78 37.12
C GLU A 275 18.69 3.39 37.99
N GLU A 276 19.34 2.57 38.81
CA GLU A 276 20.39 3.04 39.74
C GLU A 276 21.59 3.60 38.97
N SER A 277 21.92 2.98 37.84
CA SER A 277 22.94 3.42 36.87
C SER A 277 22.69 4.85 36.39
N PHE A 278 21.44 5.22 36.08
CA PHE A 278 21.10 6.58 35.66
C PHE A 278 21.43 7.60 36.75
N SER A 279 21.09 7.31 38.01
CA SER A 279 21.33 8.23 39.14
C SER A 279 22.81 8.49 39.39
N GLN A 280 23.68 7.50 39.16
CA GLN A 280 25.13 7.64 39.32
C GLN A 280 25.78 8.47 38.20
N GLU A 281 25.20 8.43 37.01
CA GLU A 281 25.75 9.07 35.82
C GLU A 281 25.11 10.42 35.50
N PHE A 282 23.95 10.71 36.09
CA PHE A 282 23.23 11.96 35.90
C PHE A 282 24.07 13.16 36.33
N ARG A 283 24.32 14.07 35.39
CA ARG A 283 25.10 15.31 35.59
C ARG A 283 24.47 16.43 34.78
N THR A 284 24.54 17.65 35.31
CA THR A 284 24.05 18.87 34.64
C THR A 284 25.22 19.80 34.31
N PRO A 285 25.21 20.52 33.17
CA PRO A 285 24.16 20.55 32.15
C PRO A 285 24.12 19.26 31.31
N CYS A 286 22.92 18.86 30.86
CA CYS A 286 22.72 17.70 29.99
C CYS A 286 21.63 17.91 28.96
N VAL A 287 21.59 17.02 27.96
CA VAL A 287 20.50 16.91 26.99
C VAL A 287 19.79 15.59 27.23
N VAL A 288 18.48 15.63 27.45
CA VAL A 288 17.65 14.46 27.70
C VAL A 288 16.61 14.30 26.59
N PHE A 289 16.68 13.17 25.90
CA PHE A 289 15.65 12.68 25.01
C PHE A 289 14.77 11.71 25.80
N ALA A 290 13.49 12.00 25.95
CA ALA A 290 12.60 11.18 26.75
C ALA A 290 11.23 11.02 26.11
N GLY A 291 10.74 9.79 26.09
CA GLY A 291 9.33 9.53 25.79
C GLY A 291 8.43 10.12 26.89
N HIS A 292 7.23 10.63 26.60
CA HIS A 292 6.53 10.68 25.32
C HIS A 292 6.14 12.14 24.92
N PRO A 293 6.18 12.53 23.63
CA PRO A 293 5.91 13.89 23.15
C PRO A 293 4.62 14.55 23.66
N SER A 294 3.61 13.73 23.97
CA SER A 294 2.33 14.18 24.57
C SER A 294 2.46 14.85 25.94
N LEU A 295 3.56 14.64 26.68
CA LEU A 295 3.72 15.03 28.08
C LEU A 295 2.58 14.58 29.02
N ARG A 296 1.96 13.42 28.74
CA ARG A 296 0.91 12.82 29.59
C ARG A 296 1.37 11.57 30.33
N PHE A 297 2.41 10.93 29.84
CA PHE A 297 3.04 9.74 30.41
C PHE A 297 4.49 9.71 29.95
N GLY A 298 5.27 8.80 30.55
CA GLY A 298 6.69 8.70 30.28
C GLY A 298 7.55 9.54 31.23
N ASP A 299 8.86 9.42 31.05
CA ASP A 299 9.84 10.01 31.95
C ASP A 299 9.97 11.54 31.71
N CYS A 300 9.53 12.04 30.55
CA CYS A 300 9.45 13.48 30.27
C CYS A 300 8.59 14.25 31.30
N VAL A 301 7.55 13.63 31.87
CA VAL A 301 6.65 14.24 32.87
C VAL A 301 7.43 14.59 34.14
N HIS A 302 8.30 13.70 34.58
CA HIS A 302 9.12 13.92 35.79
C HIS A 302 10.12 15.06 35.58
N PHE A 303 10.70 15.19 34.38
CA PHE A 303 11.55 16.34 34.06
C PHE A 303 10.77 17.64 33.97
N MET A 304 9.52 17.64 33.52
CA MET A 304 8.69 18.84 33.56
C MET A 304 8.51 19.34 35.00
N GLU A 305 8.30 18.44 35.96
CA GLU A 305 8.20 18.79 37.38
C GLU A 305 9.55 19.27 37.94
N LEU A 306 10.65 18.61 37.57
CA LEU A 306 11.99 18.93 38.09
C LEU A 306 12.57 20.22 37.49
N TRP A 307 12.35 20.48 36.21
CA TRP A 307 13.03 21.53 35.44
C TRP A 307 12.13 22.73 35.13
N GLY A 308 10.81 22.60 35.26
CA GLY A 308 9.84 23.60 34.82
C GLY A 308 9.95 24.97 35.51
N ASN A 309 10.47 25.01 36.74
CA ASN A 309 10.62 26.25 37.52
C ASN A 309 11.97 26.96 37.31
N ASN A 310 12.86 26.43 36.46
CA ASN A 310 14.18 27.02 36.22
C ASN A 310 14.26 27.64 34.81
N PRO A 311 14.45 28.98 34.69
CA PRO A 311 14.49 29.66 33.39
C PRO A 311 15.74 29.36 32.55
N ASN A 312 16.78 28.77 33.15
CA ASN A 312 17.96 28.33 32.40
C ASN A 312 17.69 27.05 31.61
N ASN A 313 16.69 26.27 31.99
CA ASN A 313 16.34 25.06 31.26
C ASN A 313 15.51 25.38 30.01
N VAL A 314 15.52 24.47 29.05
CA VAL A 314 14.71 24.55 27.84
C VAL A 314 14.00 23.23 27.58
N ILE A 315 12.74 23.30 27.16
CA ILE A 315 12.05 22.21 26.47
C ILE A 315 11.94 22.52 24.98
N ILE A 316 12.33 21.57 24.13
CA ILE A 316 12.25 21.68 22.67
C ILE A 316 11.31 20.61 22.12
N PHE A 317 10.22 21.03 21.48
CA PHE A 317 9.31 20.12 20.77
C PHE A 317 9.77 19.92 19.34
N THR A 318 9.97 18.68 18.93
CA THR A 318 10.37 18.31 17.57
C THR A 318 9.28 17.61 16.76
N GLU A 319 8.30 17.02 17.45
CA GLU A 319 7.27 16.18 16.81
C GLU A 319 6.08 17.04 16.32
N PRO A 320 5.71 16.99 15.03
CA PRO A 320 4.69 17.86 14.46
C PRO A 320 3.25 17.43 14.79
N ASP A 321 3.05 16.19 15.23
CA ASP A 321 1.74 15.58 15.52
C ASP A 321 1.19 15.93 16.93
N PHE A 322 1.99 16.59 17.77
CA PHE A 322 1.56 17.07 19.08
C PHE A 322 1.51 18.60 19.15
N PRO A 323 0.33 19.20 19.41
CA PRO A 323 0.25 20.63 19.68
C PRO A 323 0.93 20.95 21.03
N HIS A 324 2.12 21.56 20.98
CA HIS A 324 2.93 21.86 22.17
C HIS A 324 2.19 22.69 23.22
N VAL A 325 1.32 23.62 22.81
CA VAL A 325 0.51 24.45 23.73
C VAL A 325 -0.43 23.58 24.57
N GLU A 326 -1.12 22.62 23.96
CA GLU A 326 -2.02 21.71 24.68
C GLU A 326 -1.23 20.73 25.56
N ALA A 327 -0.08 20.22 25.07
CA ALA A 327 0.81 19.36 25.84
C ALA A 327 1.26 20.05 27.13
N LEU A 328 1.64 21.34 27.04
CA LEU A 328 2.13 22.16 28.14
C LEU A 328 1.05 22.72 29.07
N ALA A 329 -0.22 22.71 28.67
CA ALA A 329 -1.30 23.35 29.44
C ALA A 329 -1.35 22.96 30.93
N PRO A 330 -1.13 21.70 31.35
CA PRO A 330 -1.14 21.33 32.77
C PRO A 330 0.06 21.82 33.58
N TYR A 331 1.13 22.26 32.93
CA TYR A 331 2.38 22.68 33.59
C TYR A 331 2.48 24.21 33.72
N GLN A 332 1.43 24.94 33.38
CA GLN A 332 1.41 26.39 33.50
C GLN A 332 1.10 26.83 34.95
N PRO A 333 1.74 27.90 35.46
CA PRO A 333 2.77 28.72 34.80
C PRO A 333 4.13 28.02 34.74
N LEU A 334 4.85 28.18 33.63
CA LEU A 334 6.16 27.56 33.40
C LEU A 334 7.26 28.63 33.26
N ALA A 335 8.34 28.52 34.05
CA ALA A 335 9.49 29.43 33.96
C ALA A 335 10.54 28.96 32.93
N MET A 336 10.65 27.64 32.75
CA MET A 336 11.48 27.01 31.73
C MET A 336 11.12 27.54 30.33
N LYS A 337 12.14 27.85 29.52
CA LYS A 337 11.93 28.36 28.17
C LYS A 337 11.38 27.25 27.27
N VAL A 338 10.35 27.57 26.49
CA VAL A 338 9.70 26.65 25.54
C VAL A 338 10.08 27.04 24.13
N VAL A 339 10.52 26.07 23.33
CA VAL A 339 10.80 26.24 21.91
C VAL A 339 10.10 25.14 21.12
N ASN A 340 9.44 25.51 20.02
CA ASN A 340 8.73 24.58 19.14
C ASN A 340 9.39 24.58 17.77
N LEU A 341 10.13 23.50 17.46
CA LEU A 341 10.91 23.33 16.23
C LEU A 341 10.49 22.02 15.55
N PRO A 342 9.32 21.98 14.89
CA PRO A 342 8.80 20.76 14.29
C PRO A 342 9.70 20.30 13.15
N ILE A 343 10.20 19.07 13.22
CA ILE A 343 11.05 18.45 12.21
C ILE A 343 10.21 17.43 11.44
N ASP A 344 9.45 17.93 10.48
CA ASP A 344 8.57 17.13 9.64
C ASP A 344 9.20 16.90 8.26
N THR A 345 9.68 15.68 8.03
CA THR A 345 10.29 15.29 6.75
C THR A 345 9.27 14.76 5.74
N SER A 346 7.97 14.79 6.05
CA SER A 346 6.91 14.35 5.15
C SER A 346 6.82 15.23 3.90
N LEU A 347 6.23 14.72 2.82
CA LEU A 347 6.01 15.48 1.60
C LEU A 347 5.30 16.81 1.86
N SER A 348 5.93 17.90 1.44
CA SER A 348 5.26 19.21 1.31
C SER A 348 4.23 19.19 0.18
N PHE A 349 3.29 20.13 0.20
CA PHE A 349 2.31 20.33 -0.87
C PHE A 349 2.98 20.55 -2.24
N ASN A 350 4.07 21.30 -2.28
CA ASN A 350 4.84 21.54 -3.49
C ASN A 350 5.52 20.26 -4.02
N GLN A 351 6.11 19.44 -3.14
CA GLN A 351 6.69 18.15 -3.51
C GLN A 351 5.60 17.18 -3.97
N ALA A 352 4.45 17.15 -3.29
CA ALA A 352 3.30 16.35 -3.69
C ALA A 352 2.79 16.72 -5.09
N ASN A 353 2.63 18.02 -5.39
CA ASN A 353 2.22 18.50 -6.71
C ASN A 353 3.22 18.13 -7.81
N LYS A 354 4.53 18.14 -7.52
CA LYS A 354 5.55 17.66 -8.46
C LYS A 354 5.46 16.15 -8.64
N LEU A 355 5.30 15.40 -7.55
CA LEU A 355 5.18 13.95 -7.57
C LEU A 355 3.95 13.51 -8.37
N ILE A 356 2.77 14.06 -8.11
CA ILE A 356 1.53 13.72 -8.82
C ILE A 356 1.68 13.92 -10.33
N ARG A 357 2.31 15.02 -10.77
CA ARG A 357 2.60 15.29 -12.19
C ARG A 357 3.54 14.25 -12.81
N GLU A 358 4.49 13.72 -12.04
CA GLU A 358 5.38 12.65 -12.49
C GLU A 358 4.66 11.29 -12.55
N LEU A 359 3.84 10.99 -11.54
CA LEU A 359 3.15 9.69 -11.41
C LEU A 359 1.99 9.53 -12.39
N LYS A 360 1.37 10.64 -12.82
CA LYS A 360 0.25 10.69 -13.80
C LYS A 360 -0.87 9.69 -13.50
N PRO A 361 -1.51 9.73 -12.31
CA PRO A 361 -2.64 8.87 -12.01
C PRO A 361 -3.89 9.26 -12.81
N THR A 362 -4.78 8.30 -13.09
CA THR A 362 -6.09 8.57 -13.71
C THR A 362 -7.08 9.17 -12.69
N HIS A 363 -7.12 8.58 -11.50
CA HIS A 363 -7.93 9.06 -10.37
C HIS A 363 -7.04 9.29 -9.15
N LEU A 364 -7.22 10.42 -8.47
CA LEU A 364 -6.45 10.80 -7.29
C LEU A 364 -7.39 11.01 -6.10
N LEU A 365 -7.18 10.22 -5.04
CA LEU A 365 -7.93 10.29 -3.79
C LEU A 365 -7.11 11.04 -2.73
N LEU A 366 -7.72 12.07 -2.14
CA LEU A 366 -7.08 12.93 -1.14
C LEU A 366 -8.01 13.25 0.02
N PRO A 367 -7.48 13.40 1.25
CA PRO A 367 -8.19 14.09 2.31
C PRO A 367 -8.68 15.47 1.84
N GLU A 368 -9.95 15.81 2.11
CA GLU A 368 -10.55 17.08 1.66
C GLU A 368 -9.74 18.32 2.10
N GLN A 369 -9.13 18.25 3.29
CA GLN A 369 -8.27 19.29 3.85
C GLN A 369 -7.06 19.65 2.98
N TYR A 370 -6.64 18.79 2.05
CA TYR A 370 -5.52 19.07 1.14
C TYR A 370 -5.93 19.81 -0.12
N ILE A 371 -7.22 19.91 -0.41
CA ILE A 371 -7.75 20.61 -1.59
C ILE A 371 -8.18 22.03 -1.23
N ILE A 372 -8.66 22.22 -0.01
CA ILE A 372 -9.15 23.51 0.46
C ILE A 372 -7.96 24.43 0.77
N PRO A 373 -7.84 25.61 0.12
CA PRO A 373 -6.80 26.56 0.45
C PRO A 373 -6.93 27.01 1.90
N SER A 374 -5.84 26.91 2.66
CA SER A 374 -5.83 27.32 4.06
C SER A 374 -6.26 28.79 4.19
N PRO A 375 -7.26 29.11 5.04
CA PRO A 375 -7.75 30.47 5.20
C PRO A 375 -6.66 31.45 5.68
N VAL A 376 -5.64 30.94 6.37
CA VAL A 376 -4.50 31.72 6.88
C VAL A 376 -3.57 32.19 5.76
N TYR A 377 -3.50 31.47 4.65
CA TYR A 377 -2.53 31.71 3.57
C TYR A 377 -3.16 32.12 2.24
N LYS A 378 -4.47 32.45 2.23
CA LYS A 378 -5.21 32.87 1.03
C LYS A 378 -4.57 34.03 0.25
N HIS A 379 -3.77 34.86 0.92
CA HIS A 379 -3.14 36.04 0.33
C HIS A 379 -1.73 35.81 -0.23
N ARG A 380 -1.19 34.58 -0.14
CA ARG A 380 0.14 34.22 -0.69
C ARG A 380 0.01 33.11 -1.72
N PRO A 381 -0.25 33.43 -3.01
CA PRO A 381 -0.42 32.42 -4.06
C PRO A 381 0.83 31.55 -4.25
N ASP A 382 2.02 32.08 -3.97
CA ASP A 382 3.32 31.37 -4.07
C ASP A 382 3.49 30.29 -2.98
N GLN A 383 2.64 30.30 -1.94
CA GLN A 383 2.60 29.37 -0.81
C GLN A 383 1.26 28.64 -0.77
N SER A 384 0.69 28.34 -1.93
CA SER A 384 -0.58 27.63 -2.05
C SER A 384 -0.45 26.24 -1.38
N LEU A 385 -1.02 26.11 -0.18
CA LEU A 385 -1.02 24.88 0.62
C LEU A 385 -2.16 23.96 0.18
N ASN A 386 -2.25 23.73 -1.13
CA ASN A 386 -3.25 22.86 -1.72
C ASN A 386 -2.62 21.98 -2.78
N VAL A 387 -3.23 20.81 -2.94
CA VAL A 387 -2.86 19.86 -3.98
C VAL A 387 -3.64 20.19 -5.24
N GLU A 388 -2.91 20.40 -6.33
CA GLU A 388 -3.46 20.66 -7.66
C GLU A 388 -3.09 19.48 -8.57
N ALA A 389 -4.08 18.94 -9.26
CA ALA A 389 -3.86 17.80 -10.14
C ALA A 389 -4.73 17.89 -11.40
N ASP A 390 -4.13 17.62 -12.55
CA ASP A 390 -4.78 17.60 -13.86
C ASP A 390 -5.54 16.27 -14.12
N CYS A 391 -5.96 15.59 -13.06
CA CYS A 391 -6.63 14.28 -13.11
C CYS A 391 -7.94 14.31 -12.30
N ASN A 392 -8.72 13.22 -12.35
CA ASN A 392 -9.99 13.18 -11.64
C ASN A 392 -9.76 13.09 -10.11
N LEU A 393 -10.03 14.19 -9.42
CA LEU A 393 -9.87 14.36 -7.97
C LEU A 393 -11.09 13.86 -7.19
N ILE A 394 -10.85 13.03 -6.18
CA ILE A 394 -11.88 12.45 -5.31
C ILE A 394 -11.53 12.78 -3.85
N PRO A 395 -12.11 13.85 -3.27
CA PRO A 395 -11.91 14.15 -1.86
C PRO A 395 -12.58 13.13 -0.95
N PHE A 396 -12.02 12.91 0.23
CA PHE A 396 -12.65 12.12 1.29
C PHE A 396 -12.47 12.73 2.68
N LYS A 397 -13.45 12.50 3.56
CA LYS A 397 -13.41 12.84 4.98
C LYS A 397 -13.28 11.60 5.84
N ARG A 398 -12.96 11.83 7.11
CA ARG A 398 -12.96 10.77 8.11
C ARG A 398 -14.34 10.15 8.22
N ALA A 399 -14.39 8.81 8.12
CA ALA A 399 -15.60 7.97 8.13
C ALA A 399 -16.46 7.99 6.86
N ASP A 400 -15.99 8.61 5.77
CA ASP A 400 -16.66 8.50 4.47
C ASP A 400 -16.47 7.12 3.86
N ILE A 401 -17.47 6.67 3.09
CA ILE A 401 -17.40 5.48 2.24
C ILE A 401 -17.23 5.97 0.80
N VAL A 402 -16.01 5.84 0.28
CA VAL A 402 -15.68 6.30 -1.09
C VAL A 402 -15.56 5.11 -2.02
N LYS A 403 -16.30 5.15 -3.13
CA LYS A 403 -16.21 4.14 -4.20
C LYS A 403 -15.10 4.54 -5.17
N ILE A 404 -14.02 3.76 -5.20
CA ILE A 404 -12.91 3.96 -6.14
C ILE A 404 -13.40 3.59 -7.55
N PRO A 405 -13.30 4.48 -8.56
CA PRO A 405 -13.84 4.27 -9.91
C PRO A 405 -12.99 3.32 -10.77
N VAL A 406 -12.58 2.19 -10.21
CA VAL A 406 -11.82 1.15 -10.91
C VAL A 406 -12.79 0.01 -11.25
N LYS A 407 -13.07 -0.18 -12.54
CA LYS A 407 -14.00 -1.22 -13.03
C LYS A 407 -13.21 -2.38 -13.63
N ARG A 408 -13.20 -3.52 -12.94
CA ARG A 408 -12.65 -4.78 -13.46
C ARG A 408 -13.52 -5.27 -14.61
N ARG A 409 -13.06 -5.07 -15.85
CA ARG A 409 -13.79 -5.48 -17.07
C ARG A 409 -13.28 -6.78 -17.67
N TRP A 410 -12.00 -7.06 -17.45
CA TRP A 410 -11.28 -8.14 -18.09
C TRP A 410 -10.62 -9.00 -17.01
N GLU A 411 -10.52 -10.29 -17.30
CA GLU A 411 -9.76 -11.24 -16.50
C GLU A 411 -8.73 -11.94 -17.37
N GLN A 412 -7.59 -12.23 -16.76
CA GLN A 412 -6.61 -13.10 -17.37
C GLN A 412 -6.95 -14.56 -17.05
N MET A 413 -7.02 -15.39 -18.09
CA MET A 413 -7.18 -16.84 -17.97
C MET A 413 -5.95 -17.52 -18.57
N ASN A 414 -5.55 -18.65 -17.99
CA ASN A 414 -4.52 -19.50 -18.58
C ASN A 414 -5.20 -20.59 -19.41
N MET A 415 -4.73 -20.81 -20.63
CA MET A 415 -5.19 -21.93 -21.46
C MET A 415 -4.28 -23.13 -21.23
N ASP A 416 -4.86 -24.28 -20.95
CA ASP A 416 -4.12 -25.54 -20.79
C ASP A 416 -3.44 -25.95 -22.10
N SER A 417 -2.28 -26.60 -22.01
CA SER A 417 -1.48 -26.97 -23.17
C SER A 417 -2.18 -27.99 -24.08
N GLU A 418 -2.99 -28.89 -23.52
CA GLU A 418 -3.72 -29.90 -24.30
C GLU A 418 -4.79 -29.20 -25.16
N LEU A 419 -5.60 -28.35 -24.53
CA LEU A 419 -6.61 -27.55 -25.24
C LEU A 419 -5.97 -26.64 -26.30
N ALA A 420 -4.87 -25.97 -25.97
CA ALA A 420 -4.15 -25.12 -26.92
C ALA A 420 -3.65 -25.92 -28.15
N GLY A 421 -3.28 -27.19 -27.96
CA GLY A 421 -2.88 -28.09 -29.04
C GLY A 421 -4.03 -28.52 -29.96
N THR A 422 -5.29 -28.46 -29.48
CA THR A 422 -6.48 -28.80 -30.30
C THR A 422 -6.92 -27.66 -31.23
N LEU A 423 -6.37 -26.45 -31.05
CA LEU A 423 -6.74 -25.30 -31.84
C LEU A 423 -6.30 -25.49 -33.29
N MET A 424 -7.22 -25.26 -34.22
CA MET A 424 -6.95 -25.20 -35.65
C MET A 424 -7.11 -23.76 -36.13
N PRO A 425 -6.05 -22.92 -36.02
CA PRO A 425 -6.12 -21.53 -36.46
C PRO A 425 -6.17 -21.44 -37.98
N ILE A 426 -7.11 -20.66 -38.50
CA ILE A 426 -7.32 -20.43 -39.93
C ILE A 426 -7.08 -18.96 -40.23
N GLU A 427 -6.25 -18.68 -41.22
CA GLU A 427 -5.88 -17.31 -41.60
C GLU A 427 -7.02 -16.65 -42.37
N VAL A 428 -7.63 -15.62 -41.79
CA VAL A 428 -8.72 -14.86 -42.41
C VAL A 428 -8.19 -13.61 -43.13
N LYS A 429 -7.06 -13.07 -42.65
CA LYS A 429 -6.33 -11.96 -43.25
C LYS A 429 -4.83 -12.18 -43.03
N PRO A 430 -3.94 -11.61 -43.87
CA PRO A 430 -2.50 -11.69 -43.66
C PRO A 430 -2.11 -11.38 -42.21
N GLY A 431 -1.63 -12.40 -41.49
CA GLY A 431 -1.20 -12.30 -40.08
C GLY A 431 -2.32 -12.31 -39.02
N THR A 432 -3.59 -12.53 -39.38
CA THR A 432 -4.71 -12.68 -38.45
C THR A 432 -5.35 -14.06 -38.59
N PHE A 433 -5.28 -14.84 -37.51
CA PHE A 433 -5.81 -16.20 -37.44
C PHE A 433 -7.02 -16.26 -36.51
N VAL A 434 -8.01 -17.05 -36.89
CA VAL A 434 -9.23 -17.32 -36.09
C VAL A 434 -9.28 -18.82 -35.81
N SER A 435 -9.68 -19.19 -34.61
CA SER A 435 -9.95 -20.58 -34.26
C SER A 435 -11.11 -20.63 -33.28
N THR A 436 -11.91 -21.68 -33.36
CA THR A 436 -12.98 -21.92 -32.39
C THR A 436 -12.52 -22.93 -31.36
N PHE A 437 -12.88 -22.70 -30.11
CA PHE A 437 -12.59 -23.62 -29.02
C PHE A 437 -13.77 -23.69 -28.08
N THR A 438 -13.97 -24.87 -27.51
CA THR A 438 -14.91 -25.10 -26.42
C THR A 438 -14.11 -25.76 -25.31
N GLY A 439 -14.17 -25.18 -24.11
CA GLY A 439 -13.43 -25.68 -22.95
C GLY A 439 -14.17 -25.39 -21.65
N GLN A 440 -13.81 -26.12 -20.62
CA GLN A 440 -14.30 -25.90 -19.26
C GLN A 440 -13.40 -24.89 -18.55
N VAL A 441 -13.99 -23.87 -17.93
CA VAL A 441 -13.25 -22.96 -17.06
C VAL A 441 -13.22 -23.53 -15.65
N LEU A 442 -12.04 -23.95 -15.20
CA LEU A 442 -11.79 -24.33 -13.81
C LEU A 442 -11.43 -23.06 -13.03
N VAL A 443 -12.26 -22.75 -12.02
CA VAL A 443 -12.02 -21.61 -11.12
C VAL A 443 -11.55 -22.14 -9.77
N LYS A 444 -10.30 -21.86 -9.41
CA LYS A 444 -9.74 -22.22 -8.11
C LYS A 444 -8.90 -21.07 -7.56
N ASP A 445 -9.18 -20.63 -6.34
CA ASP A 445 -8.44 -19.56 -5.66
C ASP A 445 -8.29 -18.29 -6.54
N ASN A 446 -9.37 -17.87 -7.20
CA ASN A 446 -9.41 -16.75 -8.16
C ASN A 446 -8.45 -16.87 -9.36
N LYS A 447 -7.93 -18.08 -9.64
CA LYS A 447 -7.23 -18.42 -10.87
C LYS A 447 -8.20 -19.13 -11.80
N PHE A 448 -8.13 -18.74 -13.07
CA PHE A 448 -9.01 -19.20 -14.12
C PHE A 448 -8.17 -19.99 -15.12
N ASP A 449 -8.34 -21.31 -15.11
CA ASP A 449 -7.65 -22.20 -16.03
C ASP A 449 -8.68 -22.81 -16.99
N LEU A 450 -8.48 -22.59 -18.28
CA LEU A 450 -9.32 -23.12 -19.34
C LEU A 450 -8.78 -24.47 -19.80
N LYS A 451 -9.57 -25.52 -19.60
CA LYS A 451 -9.21 -26.91 -19.88
C LYS A 451 -10.10 -27.53 -20.96
N GLU A 452 -9.63 -28.63 -21.53
CA GLU A 452 -10.45 -29.46 -22.39
C GLU A 452 -11.63 -30.03 -21.60
N MET A 453 -12.77 -30.21 -22.29
CA MET A 453 -13.93 -30.85 -21.69
C MET A 453 -13.58 -32.32 -21.41
N PRO A 454 -13.80 -32.83 -20.19
CA PRO A 454 -13.57 -34.25 -19.92
C PRO A 454 -14.46 -35.09 -20.84
N GLU A 455 -13.88 -36.13 -21.46
CA GLU A 455 -14.65 -37.18 -22.12
C GLU A 455 -15.48 -37.90 -21.03
N GLU A 456 -16.75 -37.56 -20.88
CA GLU A 456 -17.63 -38.29 -19.97
C GLU A 456 -17.69 -39.76 -20.41
N SER A 457 -17.19 -40.62 -19.54
CA SER A 457 -17.33 -42.07 -19.63
C SER A 457 -18.80 -42.42 -19.44
N GLU A 458 -19.52 -42.55 -20.54
CA GLU A 458 -20.83 -43.23 -20.68
C GLU A 458 -21.76 -43.19 -19.44
N SER A 459 -22.00 -42.02 -18.85
CA SER A 459 -23.12 -41.86 -17.92
C SER A 459 -24.38 -41.51 -18.69
N LYS A 460 -25.35 -42.43 -18.60
CA LYS A 460 -26.66 -42.42 -19.27
C LYS A 460 -27.55 -41.24 -18.83
N GLU A 461 -27.25 -40.03 -19.25
CA GLU A 461 -28.23 -38.94 -19.31
C GLU A 461 -28.13 -38.26 -20.68
N LYS A 462 -29.04 -38.63 -21.59
CA LYS A 462 -29.20 -38.05 -22.94
C LYS A 462 -29.76 -36.61 -22.90
N GLY A 463 -29.20 -35.74 -22.05
CA GLY A 463 -29.77 -34.43 -21.75
C GLY A 463 -28.93 -33.22 -22.16
N ILE A 464 -27.61 -33.32 -22.35
CA ILE A 464 -26.77 -32.11 -22.50
C ILE A 464 -25.63 -32.31 -23.52
N LYS A 465 -25.95 -32.68 -24.76
CA LYS A 465 -25.05 -32.50 -25.92
C LYS A 465 -25.39 -31.26 -26.76
N GLU A 466 -26.26 -30.38 -26.27
CA GLU A 466 -26.77 -29.22 -27.03
C GLU A 466 -25.84 -28.00 -27.03
N ASN A 467 -24.76 -27.96 -26.24
CA ASN A 467 -23.94 -26.74 -26.05
C ASN A 467 -22.50 -26.81 -26.56
N CYS A 468 -22.13 -27.85 -27.32
CA CYS A 468 -20.80 -27.91 -27.96
C CYS A 468 -20.88 -27.33 -29.37
N TYR A 469 -20.32 -26.14 -29.56
CA TYR A 469 -20.17 -25.53 -30.87
C TYR A 469 -19.22 -26.38 -31.74
N PRO A 470 -19.46 -26.49 -33.07
CA PRO A 470 -18.58 -27.24 -33.96
C PRO A 470 -17.16 -26.64 -33.93
N LYS A 471 -16.15 -27.52 -34.01
CA LYS A 471 -14.71 -27.14 -34.01
C LYS A 471 -14.31 -26.32 -35.24
N SER A 472 -15.12 -26.37 -36.29
CA SER A 472 -14.96 -25.58 -37.50
C SER A 472 -16.32 -25.21 -38.07
N TYR A 473 -16.48 -23.98 -38.52
CA TYR A 473 -17.65 -23.50 -39.24
C TYR A 473 -17.33 -23.47 -40.73
N ALA A 474 -18.23 -24.01 -41.55
CA ALA A 474 -18.11 -23.79 -42.99
C ALA A 474 -18.44 -22.33 -43.31
N CYS A 475 -17.57 -21.66 -44.07
CA CYS A 475 -17.72 -20.30 -44.53
C CYS A 475 -17.49 -20.26 -46.05
N ASP A 476 -17.99 -19.20 -46.68
CA ASP A 476 -18.03 -18.96 -48.13
C ASP A 476 -19.16 -19.67 -48.90
N SER A 477 -19.38 -19.18 -50.11
CA SER A 477 -20.31 -19.78 -51.08
C SER A 477 -19.79 -21.14 -51.54
N LEU A 478 -20.68 -22.12 -51.67
CA LEU A 478 -20.35 -23.44 -52.21
C LEU A 478 -19.72 -23.32 -53.60
N ASP A 479 -18.51 -23.84 -53.77
CA ASP A 479 -17.89 -23.99 -55.11
C ASP A 479 -18.58 -25.14 -55.84
N ILE A 480 -19.55 -24.78 -56.67
CA ILE A 480 -20.40 -25.73 -57.41
C ILE A 480 -19.56 -26.61 -58.35
N PRO A 481 -18.63 -26.09 -59.18
CA PRO A 481 -17.71 -26.91 -59.95
C PRO A 481 -16.94 -27.95 -59.12
N LEU A 482 -16.38 -27.55 -57.98
CA LEU A 482 -15.65 -28.45 -57.09
C LEU A 482 -16.58 -29.51 -56.47
N PHE A 483 -17.77 -29.10 -56.03
CA PHE A 483 -18.76 -29.99 -55.44
C PHE A 483 -19.24 -31.05 -56.44
N ILE A 484 -19.56 -30.67 -57.67
CA ILE A 484 -19.91 -31.62 -58.76
C ILE A 484 -18.76 -32.58 -59.05
N GLN A 485 -17.51 -32.09 -59.08
CA GLN A 485 -16.35 -32.94 -59.30
C GLN A 485 -16.21 -34.01 -58.20
N LYS A 486 -16.51 -33.67 -56.94
CA LYS A 486 -16.47 -34.63 -55.83
C LYS A 486 -17.65 -35.60 -55.84
N LEU A 487 -18.87 -35.14 -56.18
CA LEU A 487 -20.02 -36.03 -56.39
C LEU A 487 -19.72 -37.09 -57.46
N ASN A 488 -19.13 -36.67 -58.58
CA ASN A 488 -18.73 -37.57 -59.66
C ASN A 488 -17.66 -38.60 -59.21
N LYS A 489 -16.69 -38.19 -58.37
CA LYS A 489 -15.67 -39.11 -57.83
C LYS A 489 -16.25 -40.18 -56.92
N GLU A 490 -17.31 -39.85 -56.17
CA GLU A 490 -18.03 -40.78 -55.29
C GLU A 490 -19.11 -41.61 -56.03
N GLY A 491 -19.18 -41.50 -57.36
CA GLY A 491 -20.08 -42.30 -58.21
C GLY A 491 -21.48 -41.73 -58.37
N ILE A 492 -21.72 -40.47 -57.97
CA ILE A 492 -22.99 -39.76 -58.15
C ILE A 492 -22.87 -38.87 -59.39
N THR A 493 -23.34 -39.37 -60.54
CA THR A 493 -23.14 -38.72 -61.85
C THR A 493 -24.40 -38.06 -62.44
N ASP A 494 -25.49 -38.07 -61.69
CA ASP A 494 -26.83 -37.63 -62.13
C ASP A 494 -27.21 -36.23 -61.67
N ALA A 495 -26.25 -35.47 -61.14
CA ALA A 495 -26.45 -34.10 -60.69
C ALA A 495 -26.79 -33.16 -61.87
N LYS A 496 -28.02 -32.64 -61.89
CA LYS A 496 -28.44 -31.56 -62.79
C LYS A 496 -28.38 -30.24 -62.07
N VAL A 497 -27.67 -29.27 -62.66
CA VAL A 497 -27.54 -27.92 -62.10
C VAL A 497 -28.35 -26.93 -62.93
N GLU A 498 -29.30 -26.27 -62.28
CA GLU A 498 -30.11 -25.20 -62.84
C GLU A 498 -29.71 -23.87 -62.21
N GLU A 499 -29.37 -22.89 -63.04
CA GLU A 499 -29.04 -21.52 -62.59
C GLU A 499 -30.33 -20.71 -62.44
N ARG A 500 -30.51 -20.07 -61.28
CA ARG A 500 -31.65 -19.20 -60.95
C ARG A 500 -31.16 -17.76 -60.75
N SER A 501 -32.10 -16.82 -60.72
CA SER A 501 -31.81 -15.38 -60.57
C SER A 501 -31.09 -14.98 -59.27
N SER A 502 -31.05 -15.87 -58.26
CA SER A 502 -30.44 -15.61 -56.95
C SER A 502 -29.70 -16.82 -56.38
N GLY A 503 -29.19 -17.72 -57.24
CA GLY A 503 -28.52 -18.94 -56.79
C GLY A 503 -28.58 -20.10 -57.79
N PHE A 504 -28.26 -21.30 -57.29
CA PHE A 504 -28.25 -22.53 -58.07
C PHE A 504 -29.12 -23.60 -57.41
N MET A 505 -29.74 -24.44 -58.24
CA MET A 505 -30.49 -25.60 -57.81
C MET A 505 -29.83 -26.86 -58.36
N ILE A 506 -29.46 -27.78 -57.48
CA ILE A 506 -28.84 -29.05 -57.84
C ILE A 506 -29.86 -30.16 -57.54
N ASP A 507 -30.31 -30.85 -58.58
CA ASP A 507 -31.25 -31.96 -58.51
C ASP A 507 -30.51 -33.29 -58.71
N LEU A 508 -30.55 -34.16 -57.70
CA LEU A 508 -30.01 -35.52 -57.71
C LEU A 508 -31.14 -36.53 -57.90
N GLN A 509 -31.48 -36.78 -59.17
CA GLN A 509 -32.69 -37.50 -59.57
C GLN A 509 -32.75 -38.96 -59.12
N SER A 510 -31.60 -39.61 -58.98
CA SER A 510 -31.51 -41.01 -58.55
C SER A 510 -31.71 -41.20 -57.04
N HIS A 511 -31.64 -40.12 -56.26
CA HIS A 511 -31.71 -40.14 -54.81
C HIS A 511 -32.85 -39.29 -54.23
N ASP A 512 -33.66 -38.63 -55.07
CA ASP A 512 -34.70 -37.69 -54.68
C ASP A 512 -34.18 -36.60 -53.71
N ILE A 513 -33.02 -36.00 -54.02
CA ILE A 513 -32.40 -34.95 -53.21
C ILE A 513 -32.33 -33.65 -53.99
N LEU A 514 -32.85 -32.58 -53.40
CA LEU A 514 -32.79 -31.23 -53.94
C LEU A 514 -31.90 -30.35 -53.06
N ILE A 515 -30.89 -29.74 -53.66
CA ILE A 515 -30.01 -28.77 -52.98
C ILE A 515 -30.24 -27.40 -53.60
N GLN A 516 -30.74 -26.47 -52.80
CA GLN A 516 -30.88 -25.06 -53.17
C GLN A 516 -29.74 -24.27 -52.55
N VAL A 517 -28.92 -23.65 -53.39
CA VAL A 517 -27.80 -22.80 -52.99
C VAL A 517 -28.15 -21.37 -53.35
N ASP A 518 -28.53 -20.56 -52.36
CA ASP A 518 -28.75 -19.13 -52.50
C ASP A 518 -27.52 -18.35 -52.00
N ASP A 519 -27.45 -17.04 -52.25
CA ASP A 519 -26.31 -16.17 -51.91
C ASP A 519 -25.86 -16.26 -50.43
N HIS A 520 -26.76 -16.62 -49.51
CA HIS A 520 -26.51 -16.67 -48.06
C HIS A 520 -26.95 -17.97 -47.37
N SER A 521 -27.47 -18.96 -48.10
CA SER A 521 -27.93 -20.21 -47.51
C SER A 521 -27.83 -21.38 -48.47
N THR A 522 -27.58 -22.57 -47.91
CA THR A 522 -27.66 -23.84 -48.64
C THR A 522 -28.70 -24.72 -47.95
N HIS A 523 -29.78 -25.01 -48.66
CA HIS A 523 -30.88 -25.85 -48.18
C HIS A 523 -30.84 -27.20 -48.88
N VAL A 524 -30.66 -28.27 -48.10
CA VAL A 524 -30.72 -29.66 -48.60
C VAL A 524 -32.05 -30.26 -48.19
N ILE A 525 -32.89 -30.58 -49.18
CA ILE A 525 -34.18 -31.24 -49.01
C ILE A 525 -33.99 -32.69 -49.42
N CYS A 526 -34.13 -33.61 -48.47
CA CYS A 526 -33.99 -35.05 -48.68
C CYS A 526 -35.02 -35.81 -47.84
N ASP A 527 -35.43 -36.98 -48.33
CA ASP A 527 -36.38 -37.84 -47.60
C ASP A 527 -35.69 -38.58 -46.43
N GLY A 528 -36.42 -38.78 -45.34
CA GLY A 528 -35.88 -38.95 -43.98
C GLY A 528 -34.96 -40.14 -43.70
N ASN A 529 -34.71 -41.06 -44.64
CA ASN A 529 -34.05 -42.35 -44.38
C ASN A 529 -32.98 -42.76 -45.42
N SER A 530 -32.35 -41.79 -46.11
CA SER A 530 -31.31 -42.11 -47.10
C SER A 530 -29.91 -42.27 -46.48
N PRO A 531 -29.20 -43.40 -46.71
CA PRO A 531 -27.83 -43.62 -46.23
C PRO A 531 -26.80 -42.68 -46.89
N ILE A 532 -27.20 -41.95 -47.94
CA ILE A 532 -26.35 -40.98 -48.63
C ILE A 532 -26.26 -39.63 -47.91
N ARG A 533 -27.15 -39.38 -46.93
CA ARG A 533 -27.24 -38.08 -46.24
C ARG A 533 -25.95 -37.70 -45.51
N SER A 534 -25.32 -38.63 -44.80
CA SER A 534 -24.04 -38.36 -44.11
C SER A 534 -22.91 -38.11 -45.10
N LYS A 535 -22.84 -38.91 -46.18
CA LYS A 535 -21.85 -38.71 -47.25
C LYS A 535 -22.01 -37.37 -47.95
N LEU A 536 -23.25 -36.98 -48.26
CA LEU A 536 -23.56 -35.72 -48.92
C LEU A 536 -23.26 -34.51 -48.01
N HIS A 537 -23.52 -34.64 -46.71
CA HIS A 537 -23.11 -33.66 -45.71
C HIS A 537 -21.58 -33.49 -45.66
N ASP A 538 -20.83 -34.59 -45.64
CA ASP A 538 -19.36 -34.54 -45.59
C ASP A 538 -18.79 -33.93 -46.88
N LEU A 539 -19.32 -34.31 -48.05
CA LEU A 539 -18.94 -33.74 -49.35
C LEU A 539 -19.24 -32.24 -49.47
N LEU A 540 -20.38 -31.79 -48.94
CA LEU A 540 -20.72 -30.36 -48.84
C LEU A 540 -19.72 -29.63 -47.94
N LEU A 541 -19.42 -30.16 -46.75
CA LEU A 541 -18.48 -29.54 -45.81
C LEU A 541 -17.04 -29.49 -46.33
N GLU A 542 -16.61 -30.47 -47.11
CA GLU A 542 -15.28 -30.44 -47.75
C GLU A 542 -15.22 -29.48 -48.93
N SER A 543 -16.36 -29.13 -49.52
CA SER A 543 -16.44 -28.21 -50.67
C SER A 543 -16.63 -26.75 -50.26
N LEU A 544 -16.65 -26.52 -48.95
CA LEU A 544 -16.69 -25.20 -48.33
C LEU A 544 -15.35 -24.95 -47.63
N ASN A 545 -14.95 -23.69 -47.57
CA ASN A 545 -13.84 -23.30 -46.71
C ASN A 545 -14.28 -23.43 -45.25
N LYS A 546 -13.34 -23.78 -44.37
CA LYS A 546 -13.62 -23.92 -42.93
C LYS A 546 -13.00 -22.74 -42.19
N ILE A 547 -13.64 -22.28 -41.11
CA ILE A 547 -13.18 -21.29 -40.12
C ILE A 547 -13.14 -21.92 -38.73
#